data_AF-A0A1L3A3X4-F1
#
_entry.id   AF-A0A1L3A3X4-F1
#
_cell.length_a   1.000
_cell.length_b   1.000
_cell.length_c   1.000
_cell.angle_alpha   90.00
_cell.angle_beta   90.00
_cell.angle_gamma   90.00
#
_symmetry.space_group_name_H-M   'P 1'
#
loop_
_entity.id
_entity.type
_entity.pdbx_description
1 polymer ?
#
loop_
_entity_poly.entity_id
_entity_poly.type
_entity_poly.pdbx_seq_one_letter_code
_entity_poly.pdbx_strand_id
1 'polypeptide(L)'
;TRVLEDGAVIEKGAVNVSVIRGVLTPQRAQSMSTRGRSINPNGGDPYAAAAMSLVIHPRSPLIPTLRADVRVFEVAGMRWFGGGCDLTPVYLSDADAREFHAYWKGLCDGFHPEYYPRFKQWCDEYFYIPARKEHRGVGGIFFD
;
A
#
# COMPACT_ATOMS: atom_id res chain seq x y z
N THR A 1 -16.53 2.52 -5.31
CA THR A 1 -15.97 3.50 -4.35
C THR A 1 -16.97 3.81 -3.26
N ARG A 2 -16.50 3.89 -2.01
CA ARG A 2 -17.25 4.38 -0.85
C ARG A 2 -16.48 5.54 -0.23
N VAL A 3 -17.16 6.65 0.04
CA VAL A 3 -16.57 7.87 0.57
C VAL A 3 -17.39 8.28 1.80
N LEU A 4 -16.70 8.70 2.85
CA LEU A 4 -17.25 9.33 4.02
C LEU A 4 -16.58 10.69 4.19
N GLU A 5 -17.38 11.74 4.37
CA GLU A 5 -16.93 13.11 4.57
C GLU A 5 -17.69 13.71 5.75
N ASP A 6 -17.03 14.64 6.45
CA ASP A 6 -17.58 15.41 7.56
C ASP A 6 -18.15 14.60 8.74
N GLY A 7 -17.61 13.41 8.97
CA GLY A 7 -17.95 12.60 10.14
C GLY A 7 -17.41 13.18 11.46
N ALA A 8 -17.96 12.68 12.58
CA ALA A 8 -17.53 13.10 13.93
C ALA A 8 -16.12 12.60 14.29
N VAL A 9 -15.74 11.41 13.80
CA VAL A 9 -14.42 10.79 14.04
C VAL A 9 -13.56 10.81 12.78
N ILE A 10 -14.12 10.38 11.64
CA ILE A 10 -13.45 10.40 10.34
C ILE A 10 -13.86 11.69 9.64
N GLU A 11 -12.92 12.62 9.47
CA GLU A 11 -13.16 13.85 8.71
C GLU A 11 -13.30 13.54 7.22
N LYS A 12 -12.41 12.70 6.68
CA LYS A 12 -12.48 12.24 5.29
C LYS A 12 -11.91 10.83 5.16
N GLY A 13 -12.68 9.93 4.60
CA GLY A 13 -12.28 8.55 4.37
C GLY A 13 -12.73 8.07 3.01
N ALA A 14 -11.87 7.34 2.31
CA ALA A 14 -12.22 6.68 1.06
C ALA A 14 -11.79 5.23 1.10
N VAL A 15 -12.70 4.34 0.72
CA VAL A 15 -12.43 2.91 0.50
C VAL A 15 -12.83 2.56 -0.93
N ASN A 16 -11.85 2.11 -1.70
CA ASN A 16 -12.01 1.80 -3.11
C ASN A 16 -11.80 0.31 -3.33
N VAL A 17 -12.65 -0.27 -4.15
CA VAL A 17 -12.44 -1.59 -4.73
C VAL A 17 -12.48 -1.41 -6.24
N SER A 18 -11.45 -1.88 -6.93
CA SER A 18 -11.37 -1.87 -8.38
C SER A 18 -11.12 -3.28 -8.89
N VAL A 19 -11.83 -3.66 -9.95
CA VAL A 19 -11.61 -4.90 -10.69
C VAL A 19 -11.52 -4.52 -12.15
N ILE A 20 -10.36 -4.74 -12.75
CA ILE A 20 -10.05 -4.36 -14.13
C ILE A 20 -9.70 -5.63 -14.88
N ARG A 21 -10.22 -5.76 -16.11
CA ARG A 21 -9.86 -6.80 -17.07
C ARG A 21 -9.67 -6.16 -18.43
N GLY A 22 -8.74 -6.67 -19.21
CA GLY A 22 -8.50 -6.20 -20.57
C GLY A 22 -7.16 -6.65 -21.10
N VAL A 23 -6.56 -5.78 -21.91
CA VAL A 23 -5.27 -5.99 -22.55
C VAL A 23 -4.32 -4.91 -22.08
N LEU A 24 -3.06 -5.26 -21.79
CA LEU A 24 -2.05 -4.29 -21.41
C LEU A 24 -1.80 -3.31 -22.57
N THR A 25 -1.88 -2.02 -22.28
CA THR A 25 -1.37 -0.99 -23.19
C THR A 25 0.16 -0.97 -23.15
N PRO A 26 0.84 -0.53 -24.22
CA PRO A 26 2.30 -0.43 -24.24
C PRO A 26 2.86 0.38 -23.05
N GLN A 27 2.20 1.50 -22.70
CA GLN A 27 2.59 2.33 -21.56
C GLN A 27 2.51 1.58 -20.22
N ARG A 28 1.46 0.79 -19.98
CA ARG A 28 1.34 0.00 -18.75
C ARG A 28 2.31 -1.17 -18.73
N ALA A 29 2.54 -1.81 -19.88
CA ALA A 29 3.51 -2.88 -19.99
C ALA A 29 4.93 -2.40 -19.62
N GLN A 30 5.34 -1.23 -20.13
CA GLN A 30 6.63 -0.63 -19.79
C GLN A 30 6.77 -0.31 -18.30
N SER A 31 5.75 0.25 -17.66
CA SER A 31 5.82 0.56 -16.22
C SER A 31 5.87 -0.68 -15.34
N MET A 32 5.33 -1.81 -15.82
CA MET A 32 5.34 -3.08 -15.09
C MET A 32 6.61 -3.90 -15.37
N SER A 33 7.22 -3.77 -16.57
CA SER A 33 8.43 -4.50 -16.95
C SER A 33 9.69 -3.97 -16.26
N THR A 34 9.74 -2.69 -15.89
CA THR A 34 10.86 -2.11 -15.11
C THR A 34 11.06 -2.75 -13.74
N ARG A 35 10.07 -3.53 -13.27
CA ARG A 35 10.12 -4.28 -12.01
C ARG A 35 10.64 -5.72 -12.19
N GLY A 36 11.36 -5.98 -13.28
CA GLY A 36 12.03 -7.27 -13.53
C GLY A 36 11.10 -8.41 -13.94
N ARG A 37 9.86 -8.10 -14.35
CA ARG A 37 8.87 -9.10 -14.77
C ARG A 37 8.95 -9.32 -16.28
N SER A 38 8.84 -10.58 -16.71
CA SER A 38 8.79 -11.00 -18.12
C SER A 38 7.47 -10.63 -18.78
N ILE A 39 7.17 -9.34 -18.89
CA ILE A 39 5.97 -8.78 -19.52
C ILE A 39 6.38 -8.24 -20.90
N ASN A 40 5.57 -8.48 -21.93
CA ASN A 40 5.86 -7.95 -23.27
C ASN A 40 5.80 -6.40 -23.24
N PRO A 41 6.93 -5.68 -23.44
CA PRO A 41 6.95 -4.22 -23.31
C PRO A 41 6.11 -3.50 -24.38
N ASN A 42 5.72 -4.20 -25.46
CA ASN A 42 4.84 -3.67 -26.50
C ASN A 42 3.34 -3.79 -26.15
N GLY A 43 3.00 -4.35 -24.99
CA GLY A 43 1.61 -4.62 -24.60
C GLY A 43 1.00 -5.80 -25.36
N GLY A 44 -0.33 -5.90 -25.34
CA GLY A 44 -1.06 -6.99 -26.01
C GLY A 44 -1.33 -8.21 -25.12
N ASP A 45 -0.64 -8.33 -23.99
CA ASP A 45 -0.88 -9.42 -23.03
C ASP A 45 -2.24 -9.25 -22.32
N PRO A 46 -2.98 -10.35 -22.09
CA PRO A 46 -4.15 -10.35 -21.21
C PRO A 46 -3.78 -9.84 -19.82
N TYR A 47 -4.64 -8.97 -19.29
CA TYR A 47 -4.45 -8.28 -18.02
C TYR A 47 -5.70 -8.40 -17.16
N ALA A 48 -5.52 -8.80 -15.92
CA ALA A 48 -6.52 -8.60 -14.88
C ALA A 48 -5.86 -8.02 -13.63
N ALA A 49 -6.60 -7.17 -12.91
CA ALA A 49 -6.20 -6.73 -11.59
C ALA A 49 -7.42 -6.56 -10.70
N ALA A 50 -7.26 -6.88 -9.43
CA ALA A 50 -8.21 -6.53 -8.39
C ALA A 50 -7.46 -5.84 -7.26
N ALA A 51 -7.99 -4.73 -6.75
CA ALA A 51 -7.37 -4.00 -5.67
C ALA A 51 -8.43 -3.46 -4.70
N MET A 52 -8.09 -3.47 -3.42
CA MET A 52 -8.76 -2.68 -2.40
C MET A 52 -7.77 -1.67 -1.85
N SER A 53 -8.14 -0.41 -1.77
CA SER A 53 -7.32 0.64 -1.16
C SER A 53 -8.16 1.53 -0.27
N LEU A 54 -7.55 2.05 0.79
CA LEU A 54 -8.16 3.00 1.69
C LEU A 54 -7.19 4.05 2.17
N VAL A 55 -7.73 5.24 2.41
CA VAL A 55 -7.09 6.32 3.16
C VAL A 55 -8.13 6.91 4.10
N ILE A 56 -7.79 6.99 5.37
CA ILE A 56 -8.67 7.50 6.43
C ILE A 56 -7.95 8.66 7.11
N HIS A 57 -8.56 9.83 7.06
CA HIS A 57 -8.16 11.04 7.77
C HIS A 57 -9.11 11.28 8.94
N PRO A 58 -8.67 11.03 10.18
CA PRO A 58 -9.43 11.36 11.37
C PRO A 58 -9.55 12.88 11.55
N ARG A 59 -10.65 13.31 12.19
CA ARG A 59 -10.89 14.71 12.55
C ARG A 59 -9.99 15.20 13.69
N SER A 60 -9.68 14.31 14.65
CA SER A 60 -8.80 14.65 15.77
C SER A 60 -7.34 14.54 15.34
N PRO A 61 -6.48 15.54 15.63
CA PRO A 61 -5.04 15.46 15.34
C PRO A 61 -4.33 14.42 16.22
N LEU A 62 -4.99 13.90 17.25
CA LEU A 62 -4.47 12.84 18.10
C LEU A 62 -4.69 11.44 17.53
N ILE A 63 -5.47 11.31 16.46
CA ILE A 63 -5.71 10.03 15.78
C ILE A 63 -4.95 10.07 14.45
N PRO A 64 -4.05 9.11 14.18
CA PRO A 64 -3.21 9.11 12.99
C PRO A 64 -4.01 8.87 11.69
N THR A 65 -3.53 9.45 10.59
CA THR A 65 -3.99 9.05 9.25
C THR A 65 -3.53 7.62 8.97
N LEU A 66 -4.43 6.79 8.45
CA LEU A 66 -4.16 5.41 8.06
C LEU A 66 -4.32 5.26 6.55
N ARG A 67 -3.35 4.62 5.90
CA ARG A 67 -3.48 4.20 4.51
C ARG A 67 -3.17 2.71 4.40
N ALA A 68 -3.97 1.99 3.65
CA ALA A 68 -3.73 0.58 3.36
C ALA A 68 -4.16 0.23 1.94
N ASP A 69 -3.52 -0.76 1.35
CA ASP A 69 -4.00 -1.38 0.13
C ASP A 69 -3.56 -2.83 0.02
N VAL A 70 -4.33 -3.61 -0.73
CA VAL A 70 -3.97 -4.94 -1.19
C VAL A 70 -4.44 -5.07 -2.62
N ARG A 71 -3.58 -5.63 -3.47
CA ARG A 71 -3.81 -5.76 -4.90
C ARG A 71 -3.24 -7.07 -5.41
N VAL A 72 -3.90 -7.62 -6.42
CA VAL A 72 -3.44 -8.76 -7.19
C VAL A 72 -3.44 -8.36 -8.66
N PHE A 73 -2.37 -8.74 -9.36
CA PHE A 73 -2.25 -8.59 -10.80
C PHE A 73 -2.10 -9.96 -11.43
N GLU A 74 -2.68 -10.11 -12.61
CA GLU A 74 -2.50 -11.27 -13.47
C GLU A 74 -2.18 -10.79 -14.88
N VAL A 75 -1.01 -11.18 -15.39
CA VAL A 75 -0.50 -10.77 -16.72
C VAL A 75 0.16 -11.96 -17.37
N ALA A 76 -0.28 -12.31 -18.58
CA ALA A 76 0.31 -13.40 -19.37
C ALA A 76 0.49 -14.72 -18.57
N GLY A 77 -0.46 -15.05 -17.68
CA GLY A 77 -0.42 -16.24 -16.82
C GLY A 77 0.43 -16.10 -15.55
N MET A 78 1.17 -15.01 -15.36
CA MET A 78 1.87 -14.70 -14.10
C MET A 78 0.92 -13.99 -13.14
N ARG A 79 1.02 -14.30 -11.85
CA ARG A 79 0.25 -13.63 -10.79
C ARG A 79 1.17 -13.20 -9.66
N TRP A 80 0.95 -11.99 -9.14
CA TRP A 80 1.62 -11.51 -7.94
C TRP A 80 0.72 -10.58 -7.14
N PHE A 81 1.09 -10.40 -5.88
CA PHE A 81 0.41 -9.52 -4.95
C PHE A 81 1.27 -8.32 -4.64
N GLY A 82 0.62 -7.20 -4.38
CA GLY A 82 1.22 -6.04 -3.75
C GLY A 82 0.29 -5.50 -2.69
N GLY A 83 0.82 -4.65 -1.83
CA GLY A 83 0.03 -4.03 -0.79
C GLY A 83 0.87 -3.38 0.28
N GLY A 84 0.20 -3.03 1.36
CA GLY A 84 0.82 -2.44 2.52
C GLY A 84 -0.19 -1.76 3.41
N CYS A 85 0.30 -1.34 4.57
CA CYS A 85 -0.44 -0.51 5.50
C CYS A 85 0.57 0.36 6.21
N ASP A 86 0.31 1.66 6.29
CA ASP A 86 1.20 2.62 6.93
C ASP A 86 0.43 3.66 7.74
N LEU A 87 1.10 4.17 8.77
CA LEU A 87 0.53 5.06 9.77
C LEU A 87 1.22 6.43 9.72
N THR A 88 0.43 7.49 9.64
CA THR A 88 0.88 8.87 9.55
C THR A 88 0.30 9.70 10.70
N PRO A 89 0.96 9.71 11.88
CA PRO A 89 0.53 10.54 13.01
C PRO A 89 0.83 12.02 12.76
N VAL A 90 -0.03 12.90 13.28
CA VAL A 90 0.29 14.34 13.39
C VAL A 90 1.16 14.58 14.62
N TYR A 91 0.75 14.00 15.76
CA TYR A 91 1.56 13.93 16.98
C TYR A 91 1.96 12.49 17.24
N LEU A 92 3.25 12.27 17.51
CA LEU A 92 3.78 10.93 17.76
C LEU A 92 3.28 10.38 19.10
N SER A 93 2.64 9.21 19.05
CA SER A 93 2.42 8.34 20.20
C SER A 93 3.32 7.11 20.04
N ASP A 94 4.29 6.97 20.94
CA ASP A 94 5.17 5.80 21.01
C ASP A 94 4.37 4.50 21.18
N ALA A 95 3.28 4.56 21.96
CA ALA A 95 2.42 3.43 22.21
C ALA A 95 1.71 2.97 20.93
N ASP A 96 1.09 3.91 20.21
CA ASP A 96 0.36 3.63 18.96
C ASP A 96 1.30 3.08 17.89
N ALA A 97 2.49 3.67 17.75
CA ALA A 97 3.49 3.20 16.81
C ALA A 97 3.95 1.77 17.13
N ARG A 98 4.24 1.47 18.42
CA ARG A 98 4.64 0.13 18.86
C ARG A 98 3.52 -0.89 18.64
N GLU A 99 2.28 -0.55 18.98
CA GLU A 99 1.14 -1.45 18.81
C GLU A 99 0.88 -1.76 17.33
N PHE A 100 0.88 -0.72 16.49
CA PHE A 100 0.70 -0.87 15.04
C PHE A 100 1.78 -1.78 14.42
N HIS A 101 3.04 -1.54 14.77
CA HIS A 101 4.16 -2.35 14.27
C HIS A 101 4.18 -3.76 14.85
N ALA A 102 3.80 -3.94 16.11
CA ALA A 102 3.70 -5.25 16.74
C ALA A 102 2.63 -6.12 16.07
N TYR A 103 1.48 -5.53 15.72
CA TYR A 103 0.42 -6.22 14.98
C TYR A 103 0.93 -6.74 13.63
N TRP A 104 1.52 -5.87 12.81
CA TRP A 104 2.02 -6.27 11.49
C TRP A 104 3.18 -7.27 11.58
N LYS A 105 4.07 -7.10 12.56
CA LYS A 105 5.13 -8.06 12.84
C LYS A 105 4.57 -9.43 13.18
N GLY A 106 3.63 -9.50 14.13
CA GLY A 106 3.00 -10.77 14.53
C GLY A 106 2.29 -11.46 13.36
N LEU A 107 1.60 -10.70 12.51
CA LEU A 107 0.97 -11.23 11.31
C LEU A 107 2.01 -11.80 10.32
N CYS A 108 3.05 -11.03 10.00
CA CYS A 108 4.11 -11.46 9.09
C CYS A 108 4.90 -12.68 9.62
N ASP A 109 5.23 -12.69 10.91
CA ASP A 109 5.94 -13.79 11.57
C ASP A 109 5.17 -15.11 11.46
N GLY A 110 3.83 -15.05 11.40
CA GLY A 110 2.97 -16.21 11.16
C GLY A 110 3.10 -16.83 9.76
N PHE A 111 3.71 -16.14 8.80
CA PHE A 111 3.97 -16.63 7.46
C PHE A 111 5.46 -16.89 7.20
N HIS A 112 6.32 -15.92 7.51
CA HIS A 112 7.76 -16.04 7.32
C HIS A 112 8.51 -14.99 8.16
N PRO A 113 9.57 -15.38 8.91
CA PRO A 113 10.28 -14.49 9.82
C PRO A 113 10.95 -13.28 9.15
N GLU A 114 11.29 -13.40 7.87
CA GLU A 114 11.92 -12.29 7.11
C GLU A 114 10.93 -11.28 6.54
N TYR A 115 9.62 -11.57 6.55
CA TYR A 115 8.63 -10.70 5.91
C TYR A 115 8.53 -9.35 6.57
N TYR A 116 8.39 -9.30 7.90
CA TYR A 116 8.27 -8.02 8.59
C TYR A 116 9.52 -7.15 8.44
N PRO A 117 10.75 -7.63 8.73
CA PRO A 117 11.96 -6.82 8.54
C PRO A 117 12.08 -6.26 7.11
N ARG A 118 11.84 -7.09 6.10
CA ARG A 118 11.91 -6.70 4.68
C ARG A 118 10.82 -5.70 4.30
N PHE A 119 9.56 -5.98 4.64
CA PHE A 119 8.43 -5.13 4.25
C PHE A 119 8.41 -3.81 5.02
N LYS A 120 8.93 -3.79 6.26
CA LYS A 120 9.12 -2.57 7.03
C LYS A 120 10.15 -1.66 6.39
N GLN A 121 11.32 -2.20 6.07
CA GLN A 121 12.38 -1.45 5.38
C GLN A 121 11.86 -0.89 4.06
N TRP A 122 11.18 -1.72 3.26
CA TRP A 122 10.64 -1.27 1.98
C TRP A 122 9.59 -0.16 2.14
N CYS A 123 8.77 -0.22 3.19
CA CYS A 123 7.81 0.85 3.50
C CYS A 123 8.51 2.18 3.81
N ASP A 124 9.63 2.14 4.54
CA ASP A 124 10.40 3.34 4.90
C ASP A 124 11.01 4.00 3.66
N GLU A 125 11.60 3.18 2.78
CA GLU A 125 12.17 3.62 1.51
C GLU A 125 11.11 4.20 0.58
N TYR A 126 9.95 3.55 0.48
CA TYR A 126 8.88 3.96 -0.44
C TYR A 126 8.20 5.28 -0.03
N PHE A 127 8.04 5.54 1.27
CA PHE A 127 7.39 6.76 1.78
C PHE A 127 8.38 7.83 2.26
N TYR A 128 9.63 7.75 1.84
CA TYR A 128 10.59 8.84 1.98
C TYR A 128 10.26 9.98 1.01
N ILE A 129 10.35 11.22 1.48
CA ILE A 129 10.10 12.43 0.69
C ILE A 129 11.46 13.12 0.45
N PRO A 130 12.12 12.90 -0.70
CA PRO A 130 13.50 13.35 -0.91
C PRO A 130 13.69 14.86 -0.78
N ALA A 131 12.70 15.64 -1.24
CA ALA A 131 12.74 17.10 -1.17
C ALA A 131 12.70 17.65 0.27
N ARG A 132 12.15 16.88 1.22
CA ARG A 132 12.02 17.25 2.63
C ARG A 132 13.00 16.50 3.54
N LYS A 133 13.66 15.46 3.01
CA LYS A 133 14.55 14.55 3.73
C LYS A 133 13.89 13.89 4.96
N GLU A 134 12.60 13.58 4.86
CA GLU A 134 11.81 12.98 5.93
C GLU A 134 10.92 11.86 5.39
N HIS A 135 10.44 10.98 6.26
CA HIS A 135 9.40 10.01 5.91
C HIS A 135 8.01 10.64 6.13
N ARG A 136 7.02 10.23 5.33
CA ARG A 136 5.64 10.71 5.48
C ARG A 136 5.06 10.47 6.88
N GLY A 137 5.46 9.38 7.54
CA GLY A 137 4.94 8.94 8.84
C GLY A 137 5.86 7.91 9.49
N VAL A 138 5.31 7.07 10.37
CA VAL A 138 6.08 6.03 11.09
C VAL A 138 6.22 4.72 10.31
N GLY A 139 5.83 4.74 9.03
CA GLY A 139 5.87 3.59 8.13
C GLY A 139 4.85 2.52 8.50
N GLY A 140 5.21 1.27 8.22
CA GLY A 140 4.35 0.10 8.38
C GLY A 140 4.92 -1.06 7.59
N ILE A 141 4.11 -1.68 6.73
CA ILE A 141 4.60 -2.69 5.79
C ILE A 141 4.30 -2.27 4.35
N PHE A 142 5.19 -2.61 3.44
CA PHE A 142 4.99 -2.45 2.00
C PHE A 142 5.59 -3.65 1.25
N PHE A 143 4.85 -4.17 0.27
CA PHE A 143 5.30 -5.25 -0.60
C PHE A 143 4.70 -5.09 -2.00
N ASP A 144 5.38 -5.61 -3.01
CA ASP A 144 4.95 -5.55 -4.40
C ASP A 144 5.62 -6.60 -5.29
#